data_AF-A0A9D8SBA5-F1
#
_entry.id   AF-A0A9D8SBA5-F1
#
_cell.length_a   1.000
_cell.length_b   1.000
_cell.length_c   1.000
_cell.angle_alpha   90.00
_cell.angle_beta   90.00
_cell.angle_gamma   90.00
#
_symmetry.space_group_name_H-M   'P 1'
#
loop_
_entity.id
_entity.type
_entity.pdbx_description
1 polymer ?
#
loop_
_entity_poly.entity_id
_entity_poly.type
_entity_poly.pdbx_seq_one_letter_code
_entity_poly.pdbx_strand_id
1 'polypeptide(L)'
;MDINIKTSDVILIAAVDSTEQDKELAHLRCDGKNDQNVIQEAVNSVYIERCGEIRGKRIVLLPGNYYISDFPERNPNGKVAIMVGTKSNRFNHIGILISGAERTESTVINVTKECYDKLDENESYSIFGCAEHNCNHHIFKDLYVTVPDDQKKIVCFDGRYMGAIGIRRCKCLCETRGGYLNPKKTLPNEEFVAFMGTYGSNNMWEEKWEFCQAEGFGQGFAVGNEHLFLEKCTALFGRYGFTFNNYESRRGVIAHPMTMMCCIDEANANLWKFAKNKFKQCISSYNMSFEIFPRWMELEGFYATEERPGDYAGHIDYVANYGCDTPNSTQIPFWAKGSGVNFETVNNTHKKICGSIERREYSANIGQEIFDTDLNKKLIYTGSEWIDFLGNKAD
;
A
#
# COMPACT_ATOMS: atom_id res chain seq x y z
N MET A 1 18.94 11.22 33.39
CA MET A 1 17.81 10.77 34.22
C MET A 1 17.56 9.33 33.81
N ASP A 2 17.90 8.37 34.66
CA ASP A 2 17.61 6.96 34.40
C ASP A 2 16.13 6.72 34.63
N ILE A 3 15.33 6.75 33.57
CA ILE A 3 13.91 6.42 33.63
C ILE A 3 13.83 4.89 33.73
N ASN A 4 13.38 4.42 34.89
CA ASN A 4 13.18 3.00 35.17
C ASN A 4 11.91 2.52 34.43
N ILE A 5 12.01 2.31 33.11
CA ILE A 5 10.97 1.69 32.27
C ILE A 5 10.89 0.20 32.64
N LYS A 6 10.40 -0.11 33.84
CA LYS A 6 10.07 -1.48 34.22
C LYS A 6 8.58 -1.72 33.99
N THR A 7 8.29 -2.72 33.15
CA THR A 7 7.09 -3.58 33.20
C THR A 7 5.71 -3.00 32.83
N SER A 8 5.59 -2.03 31.91
CA SER A 8 4.27 -1.71 31.33
C SER A 8 4.06 -2.43 30.00
N ASP A 9 2.91 -3.10 29.85
CA ASP A 9 2.46 -3.67 28.57
C ASP A 9 2.19 -2.57 27.52
N VAL A 10 2.09 -1.32 27.95
CA VAL A 10 1.86 -0.16 27.11
C VAL A 10 2.88 0.92 27.42
N ILE A 11 3.56 1.45 26.41
CA ILE A 11 4.42 2.63 26.52
C ILE A 11 3.71 3.81 25.86
N LEU A 12 3.39 4.84 26.65
CA LEU A 12 2.77 6.07 26.18
C LEU A 12 3.86 7.11 25.88
N ILE A 13 3.81 7.72 24.70
CA ILE A 13 4.74 8.77 24.28
C ILE A 13 3.92 10.00 23.91
N ALA A 14 4.18 11.15 24.54
CA ALA A 14 3.59 12.43 24.16
C ALA A 14 4.50 13.22 23.21
N ALA A 15 3.90 13.90 22.23
CA ALA A 15 4.56 14.90 21.42
C ALA A 15 4.80 16.20 22.23
N VAL A 16 5.62 17.10 21.69
CA VAL A 16 5.88 18.41 22.30
C VAL A 16 4.63 19.28 22.41
N ASP A 17 3.71 19.12 21.44
CA ASP A 17 2.46 19.86 21.30
C ASP A 17 1.22 19.05 21.73
N SER A 18 1.42 17.88 22.36
CA SER A 18 0.34 17.17 23.05
C SER A 18 -0.26 18.03 24.18
N THR A 19 -1.47 17.67 24.62
CA THR A 19 -2.11 18.35 25.76
C THR A 19 -1.30 18.14 27.05
N GLU A 20 -1.44 19.03 28.03
CA GLU A 20 -0.78 18.86 29.32
C GLU A 20 -1.20 17.57 30.03
N GLN A 21 -2.48 17.18 29.89
CA GLN A 21 -2.98 15.90 30.40
C GLN A 21 -2.27 14.71 29.74
N ASP A 22 -2.08 14.73 28.42
CA ASP A 22 -1.36 13.67 27.70
C ASP A 22 0.11 13.61 28.13
N LYS A 23 0.76 14.78 28.29
CA LYS A 23 2.15 14.86 28.78
C LYS A 23 2.27 14.30 30.20
N GLU A 24 1.33 14.59 31.08
CA GLU A 24 1.29 14.05 32.45
C GLU A 24 1.15 12.51 32.47
N LEU A 25 0.38 11.94 31.54
CA LEU A 25 0.19 10.50 31.40
C LEU A 25 1.37 9.79 30.71
N ALA A 26 2.11 10.49 29.87
CA ALA A 26 3.14 9.88 29.03
C ALA A 26 4.35 9.36 29.83
N HIS A 27 4.83 8.18 29.45
CA HIS A 27 6.06 7.61 29.99
C HIS A 27 7.30 8.29 29.39
N LEU A 28 7.22 8.69 28.11
CA LEU A 28 8.25 9.42 27.39
C LEU A 28 7.68 10.67 26.73
N ARG A 29 8.51 11.70 26.57
CA ARG A 29 8.10 12.97 25.96
C ARG A 29 9.09 13.35 24.87
N CYS A 30 8.54 13.64 23.71
CA CYS A 30 9.24 14.22 22.57
C CYS A 30 9.41 15.73 22.79
N ASP A 31 10.47 16.29 22.23
CA ASP A 31 10.77 17.73 22.30
C ASP A 31 10.52 18.45 20.96
N GLY A 32 10.07 17.71 19.95
CA GLY A 32 9.80 18.22 18.61
C GLY A 32 11.02 18.15 17.69
N LYS A 33 12.11 17.52 18.13
CA LYS A 33 13.32 17.35 17.34
C LYS A 33 13.94 15.98 17.59
N ASN A 34 14.29 15.28 16.52
CA ASN A 34 14.81 13.92 16.61
C ASN A 34 13.86 12.95 17.34
N ASP A 35 12.55 13.15 17.24
CA ASP A 35 11.55 12.35 17.96
C ASP A 35 11.62 10.85 17.62
N GLN A 36 12.17 10.52 16.44
CA GLN A 36 12.48 9.14 16.06
C GLN A 36 13.35 8.41 17.08
N ASN A 37 14.22 9.13 17.82
CA ASN A 37 15.09 8.53 18.82
C ASN A 37 14.34 8.18 20.11
N VAL A 38 13.42 9.04 20.55
CA VAL A 38 12.55 8.77 21.71
C VAL A 38 11.64 7.57 21.41
N ILE A 39 11.05 7.53 20.22
CA ILE A 39 10.22 6.41 19.77
C ILE A 39 11.07 5.14 19.66
N GLN A 40 12.28 5.23 19.10
CA GLN A 40 13.18 4.08 19.03
C GLN A 40 13.58 3.57 20.42
N GLU A 41 13.79 4.43 21.41
CA GLU A 41 14.09 4.02 22.78
C GLU A 41 12.95 3.17 23.37
N ALA A 42 11.70 3.59 23.15
CA ALA A 42 10.54 2.77 23.50
C ALA A 42 10.55 1.41 22.78
N VAL A 43 10.79 1.40 21.47
CA VAL A 43 10.89 0.16 20.67
C VAL A 43 11.97 -0.76 21.23
N ASN A 44 13.16 -0.23 21.53
CA ASN A 44 14.28 -0.99 22.07
C ASN A 44 13.94 -1.56 23.46
N SER A 45 13.28 -0.79 24.32
CA SER A 45 12.88 -1.23 25.65
C SER A 45 11.92 -2.43 25.62
N VAL A 46 11.06 -2.50 24.60
CA VAL A 46 10.15 -3.64 24.39
C VAL A 46 10.93 -4.91 24.01
N TYR A 47 12.02 -4.79 23.24
CA TYR A 47 12.80 -5.93 22.76
C TYR A 47 13.92 -6.40 23.71
N ILE A 48 14.34 -5.58 24.69
CA ILE A 48 15.41 -5.93 25.64
C ILE A 48 14.97 -7.01 26.64
N GLU A 49 13.66 -7.20 26.87
CA GLU A 49 13.14 -8.29 27.72
C GLU A 49 13.29 -9.67 27.03
N ARG A 50 14.49 -10.23 27.16
CA ARG A 50 14.95 -11.50 26.57
C ARG A 50 14.33 -12.78 27.14
N CYS A 51 13.31 -12.73 27.98
CA CYS A 51 12.83 -13.92 28.69
C CYS A 51 11.30 -13.96 28.79
N GLY A 52 10.66 -14.67 27.84
CA GLY A 52 9.31 -15.20 28.00
C GLY A 52 8.20 -14.17 27.78
N GLU A 53 7.54 -14.27 26.63
CA GLU A 53 6.26 -13.61 26.32
C GLU A 53 6.30 -12.08 26.09
N ILE A 54 6.66 -11.68 24.85
CA ILE A 54 6.38 -10.32 24.30
C ILE A 54 4.85 -10.18 24.01
N ARG A 55 3.98 -10.93 24.69
CA ARG A 55 2.54 -10.94 24.38
C ARG A 55 1.94 -9.61 24.80
N GLY A 56 1.48 -8.83 23.82
CA GLY A 56 0.62 -7.68 24.08
C GLY A 56 1.34 -6.37 24.38
N LYS A 57 2.65 -6.26 24.11
CA LYS A 57 3.38 -4.99 24.27
C LYS A 57 3.03 -4.00 23.16
N ARG A 58 2.66 -2.77 23.55
CA ARG A 58 2.15 -1.72 22.67
C ARG A 58 2.89 -0.42 22.92
N ILE A 59 3.23 0.29 21.85
CA ILE A 59 3.64 1.69 21.93
C ILE A 59 2.47 2.52 21.43
N VAL A 60 2.04 3.47 22.24
CA VAL A 60 0.96 4.40 21.90
C VAL A 60 1.54 5.80 21.85
N LEU A 61 1.49 6.37 20.66
CA LEU A 61 1.76 7.78 20.43
C LEU A 61 0.46 8.54 20.73
N LEU A 62 0.50 9.43 21.72
CA LEU A 62 -0.64 10.28 22.07
C LEU A 62 -0.88 11.35 20.98
N PRO A 63 -2.01 12.08 21.01
CA PRO A 63 -2.29 13.10 20.00
C PRO A 63 -1.19 14.17 19.95
N GLY A 64 -0.73 14.52 18.75
CA GLY A 64 0.29 15.54 18.51
C GLY A 64 1.17 15.27 17.29
N ASN A 65 2.16 16.15 17.10
CA ASN A 65 3.10 16.12 15.98
C ASN A 65 4.47 15.61 16.43
N TYR A 66 4.91 14.53 15.80
CA TYR A 66 6.23 13.90 16.00
C TYR A 66 7.11 14.19 14.79
N TYR A 67 8.36 14.56 15.00
CA TYR A 67 9.24 15.06 13.95
C TYR A 67 10.45 14.15 13.70
N ILE A 68 10.48 13.54 12.51
CA ILE A 68 11.65 12.81 12.00
C ILE A 68 12.64 13.81 11.45
N SER A 69 13.77 13.95 12.14
CA SER A 69 14.83 14.90 11.81
C SER A 69 16.06 14.25 11.17
N ASP A 70 16.13 12.92 11.17
CA ASP A 70 17.23 12.15 10.58
C ASP A 70 16.81 10.70 10.33
N PHE A 71 17.54 9.99 9.46
CA PHE A 71 17.42 8.56 9.19
C PHE A 71 18.73 7.84 9.53
N PRO A 72 18.91 7.38 10.79
CA PRO A 72 20.14 6.72 11.20
C PRO A 72 20.36 5.39 10.46
N GLU A 73 21.63 4.99 10.33
CA GLU A 73 22.01 3.65 9.88
C GLU A 73 21.66 2.61 10.95
N ARG A 74 20.45 2.04 10.88
CA ARG A 74 19.98 1.02 11.82
C ARG A 74 19.96 -0.39 11.21
N ASN A 75 19.89 -0.50 9.88
CA ASN A 75 19.91 -1.76 9.13
C ASN A 75 21.21 -1.84 8.30
N PRO A 76 21.90 -2.99 8.23
CA PRO A 76 23.09 -3.17 7.37
C PRO A 76 22.90 -2.70 5.92
N ASN A 77 21.66 -2.72 5.42
CA ASN A 77 21.32 -2.37 4.05
C ASN A 77 20.37 -1.16 3.95
N GLY A 78 20.22 -0.34 5.00
CA GLY A 78 19.33 0.82 4.92
C GLY A 78 19.30 1.78 6.11
N LYS A 79 18.91 3.01 5.79
CA LYS A 79 18.71 4.11 6.75
C LYS A 79 17.26 4.13 7.21
N VAL A 80 17.03 3.98 8.51
CA VAL A 80 15.68 3.75 9.08
C VAL A 80 15.46 4.65 10.29
N ALA A 81 14.40 5.46 10.26
CA ALA A 81 14.08 6.36 11.36
C ALA A 81 13.67 5.57 12.62
N ILE A 82 12.68 4.69 12.48
CA ILE A 82 12.13 3.82 13.53
C ILE A 82 12.20 2.36 13.05
N MET A 83 13.12 1.59 13.63
CA MET A 83 13.35 0.20 13.30
C MET A 83 12.71 -0.72 14.34
N VAL A 84 11.77 -1.56 13.90
CA VAL A 84 11.22 -2.65 14.72
C VAL A 84 12.04 -3.93 14.55
N GLY A 85 11.92 -4.81 15.53
CA GLY A 85 12.61 -6.10 15.54
C GLY A 85 14.03 -6.07 16.09
N THR A 86 14.55 -7.26 16.30
CA THR A 86 15.97 -7.48 16.62
C THR A 86 16.56 -8.45 15.62
N LYS A 87 17.89 -8.43 15.47
CA LYS A 87 18.64 -9.49 14.79
C LYS A 87 18.50 -10.80 15.58
N SER A 88 17.40 -11.50 15.40
CA SER A 88 17.13 -12.80 16.02
C SER A 88 16.69 -13.77 14.95
N ASN A 89 17.52 -14.77 14.67
CA ASN A 89 17.23 -15.88 13.75
C ASN A 89 16.16 -16.86 14.30
N ARG A 90 15.32 -16.43 15.24
CA ARG A 90 14.29 -17.28 15.86
C ARG A 90 12.91 -16.71 15.55
N PHE A 91 12.04 -17.58 15.03
CA PHE A 91 10.60 -17.36 14.91
C PHE A 91 10.01 -17.17 16.30
N ASN A 92 10.08 -15.95 16.84
CA ASN A 92 9.43 -15.67 18.10
C ASN A 92 7.94 -15.39 17.91
N HIS A 93 7.42 -15.34 16.67
CA HIS A 93 6.01 -15.14 16.29
C HIS A 93 5.34 -13.93 16.97
N ILE A 94 6.11 -13.03 17.57
CA ILE A 94 5.61 -11.95 18.41
C ILE A 94 6.34 -10.68 18.01
N GLY A 95 5.61 -9.73 17.41
CA GLY A 95 6.11 -8.38 17.18
C GLY A 95 5.41 -7.35 18.06
N ILE A 96 5.39 -6.11 17.59
CA ILE A 96 4.96 -4.93 18.36
C ILE A 96 3.76 -4.29 17.68
N LEU A 97 2.84 -3.75 18.48
CA LEU A 97 1.85 -2.79 18.02
C LEU A 97 2.38 -1.39 18.26
N ILE A 98 2.49 -0.58 17.20
CA ILE A 98 2.71 0.86 17.30
C ILE A 98 1.42 1.53 16.84
N SER A 99 0.80 2.32 17.70
CA SER A 99 -0.45 3.00 17.38
C SER A 99 -0.48 4.47 17.75
N GLY A 100 -1.22 5.27 16.98
CA GLY A 100 -1.66 6.60 17.41
C GLY A 100 -2.85 6.54 18.36
N ALA A 101 -3.33 7.70 18.79
CA ALA A 101 -4.60 7.81 19.51
C ALA A 101 -5.78 7.54 18.57
N GLU A 102 -6.89 7.03 19.10
CA GLU A 102 -8.08 6.66 18.31
C GLU A 102 -8.79 7.90 17.73
N ARG A 103 -8.25 8.43 16.63
CA ARG A 103 -8.80 9.36 15.64
C ARG A 103 -7.73 9.53 14.57
N THR A 104 -8.04 9.17 13.32
CA THR A 104 -7.16 9.43 12.17
C THR A 104 -6.76 10.90 12.14
N GLU A 105 -5.48 11.18 11.93
CA GLU A 105 -4.86 12.53 11.96
C GLU A 105 -4.63 13.16 13.35
N SER A 106 -4.98 12.49 14.45
CA SER A 106 -4.63 12.98 15.79
C SER A 106 -3.15 12.78 16.14
N THR A 107 -2.49 11.78 15.54
CA THR A 107 -1.06 11.47 15.71
C THR A 107 -0.37 11.56 14.36
N VAL A 108 0.46 12.60 14.17
CA VAL A 108 1.13 12.87 12.89
C VAL A 108 2.64 12.73 13.03
N ILE A 109 3.26 11.97 12.14
CA ILE A 109 4.69 11.75 12.03
C ILE A 109 5.19 12.50 10.80
N ASN A 110 5.91 13.58 11.03
CA ASN A 110 6.35 14.51 10.00
C ASN A 110 7.82 14.27 9.69
N VAL A 111 8.15 13.94 8.44
CA VAL A 111 9.53 14.10 7.97
C VAL A 111 9.78 15.59 7.80
N THR A 112 10.73 16.13 8.57
CA THR A 112 11.03 17.57 8.50
C THR A 112 11.62 17.92 7.12
N LYS A 113 11.29 19.11 6.61
CA LYS A 113 11.87 19.61 5.35
C LYS A 113 13.40 19.67 5.41
N GLU A 114 13.96 20.06 6.54
CA GLU A 114 15.42 20.09 6.74
C GLU A 114 16.05 18.69 6.61
N CYS A 115 15.39 17.64 7.12
CA CYS A 115 15.82 16.26 6.94
C CYS A 115 15.73 15.85 5.46
N TYR A 116 14.57 16.07 4.84
CA TYR A 116 14.31 15.70 3.44
C TYR A 116 15.33 16.31 2.47
N ASP A 117 15.61 17.61 2.62
CA ASP A 117 16.51 18.34 1.71
C ASP A 117 17.97 17.84 1.77
N LYS A 118 18.35 17.10 2.83
CA LYS A 118 19.69 16.51 3.01
C LYS A 118 19.81 15.07 2.51
N LEU A 119 18.70 14.41 2.17
CA LEU A 119 18.73 13.01 1.75
C LEU A 119 19.42 12.86 0.40
N ASP A 120 20.21 11.80 0.23
CA ASP A 120 20.76 11.41 -1.06
C ASP A 120 19.63 10.90 -1.96
N GLU A 121 19.65 11.25 -3.25
CA GLU A 121 18.68 10.77 -4.22
C GLU A 121 18.88 9.30 -4.62
N ASN A 122 20.08 8.75 -4.38
CA ASN A 122 20.46 7.40 -4.76
C ASN A 122 20.25 6.37 -3.64
N GLU A 123 20.07 6.83 -2.40
CA GLU A 123 19.85 5.98 -1.24
C GLU A 123 18.35 5.80 -0.95
N SER A 124 18.01 4.67 -0.32
CA SER A 124 16.67 4.39 0.17
C SER A 124 16.56 4.60 1.68
N TYR A 125 15.45 5.19 2.10
CA TYR A 125 15.15 5.52 3.49
C TYR A 125 13.81 4.94 3.91
N SER A 126 13.69 4.49 5.14
CA SER A 126 12.42 3.96 5.67
C SER A 126 12.02 4.69 6.96
N ILE A 127 10.77 5.13 7.07
CA ILE A 127 10.28 5.76 8.31
C ILE A 127 10.06 4.68 9.35
N PHE A 128 9.17 3.74 9.05
CA PHE A 128 9.06 2.48 9.75
C PHE A 128 9.72 1.39 8.93
N GLY A 129 10.71 0.72 9.52
CA GLY A 129 11.38 -0.41 8.89
C GLY A 129 11.66 -1.52 9.88
N CYS A 130 12.27 -2.59 9.38
CA CYS A 130 12.51 -3.78 10.18
C CYS A 130 13.98 -4.21 10.09
N ALA A 131 14.51 -4.73 11.19
CA ALA A 131 15.83 -5.37 11.20
C ALA A 131 15.84 -6.59 10.26
N GLU A 132 16.94 -6.82 9.54
CA GLU A 132 17.07 -7.99 8.67
C GLU A 132 16.91 -9.31 9.43
N HIS A 133 16.38 -10.33 8.73
CA HIS A 133 16.10 -11.66 9.26
C HIS A 133 15.08 -11.69 10.41
N ASN A 134 14.27 -10.65 10.56
CA ASN A 134 13.18 -10.66 11.52
C ASN A 134 11.96 -11.42 10.95
N CYS A 135 11.53 -12.47 11.64
CA CYS A 135 10.33 -13.24 11.30
C CYS A 135 9.13 -12.89 12.21
N ASN A 136 9.15 -11.73 12.87
CA ASN A 136 8.08 -11.30 13.78
C ASN A 136 7.01 -10.49 13.06
N HIS A 137 5.84 -10.41 13.70
CA HIS A 137 4.62 -9.87 13.13
C HIS A 137 4.29 -8.54 13.78
N HIS A 138 4.29 -7.46 13.00
CA HIS A 138 4.17 -6.10 13.53
C HIS A 138 2.87 -5.48 13.06
N ILE A 139 2.26 -4.67 13.92
CA ILE A 139 1.02 -3.96 13.61
C ILE A 139 1.24 -2.46 13.75
N PHE A 140 0.80 -1.71 12.74
CA PHE A 140 0.75 -0.25 12.74
C PHE A 140 -0.71 0.19 12.67
N LYS A 141 -1.12 1.13 13.52
CA LYS A 141 -2.54 1.50 13.65
C LYS A 141 -2.73 2.99 13.94
N ASP A 142 -3.70 3.63 13.29
CA ASP A 142 -4.10 5.02 13.60
C ASP A 142 -2.94 6.04 13.48
N LEU A 143 -2.05 5.87 12.50
CA LEU A 143 -0.87 6.74 12.27
C LEU A 143 -1.04 7.56 11.00
N TYR A 144 -0.70 8.85 11.07
CA TYR A 144 -0.58 9.70 9.90
C TYR A 144 0.89 10.05 9.65
N VAL A 145 1.38 9.81 8.44
CA VAL A 145 2.75 10.13 8.03
C VAL A 145 2.72 11.21 6.95
N THR A 146 3.50 12.27 7.12
CA THR A 146 3.68 13.33 6.12
C THR A 146 5.13 13.39 5.65
N VAL A 147 5.32 13.56 4.35
CA VAL A 147 6.63 13.72 3.71
C VAL A 147 6.62 14.98 2.84
N PRO A 148 7.63 15.86 2.92
CA PRO A 148 7.58 17.17 2.26
C PRO A 148 7.44 17.11 0.73
N ASP A 149 8.17 16.22 0.07
CA ASP A 149 8.25 16.15 -1.40
C ASP A 149 8.43 14.69 -1.86
N ASP A 150 8.38 14.43 -3.16
CA ASP A 150 8.10 13.10 -3.75
C ASP A 150 9.21 12.54 -4.63
N GLN A 151 10.37 13.19 -4.65
CA GLN A 151 11.49 12.84 -5.53
C GLN A 151 12.54 11.93 -4.87
N LYS A 152 12.53 11.79 -3.54
CA LYS A 152 13.45 10.92 -2.79
C LYS A 152 12.88 9.52 -2.59
N LYS A 153 13.76 8.52 -2.47
CA LYS A 153 13.39 7.11 -2.30
C LYS A 153 13.04 6.80 -0.84
N ILE A 154 11.87 7.24 -0.40
CA ILE A 154 11.40 7.04 0.99
C ILE A 154 10.27 6.00 0.98
N VAL A 155 10.33 5.06 1.92
CA VAL A 155 9.25 4.11 2.22
C VAL A 155 8.65 4.46 3.59
N CYS A 156 7.35 4.79 3.65
CA CYS A 156 6.73 5.13 4.93
C CYS A 156 6.60 3.90 5.84
N PHE A 157 6.00 2.83 5.33
CA PHE A 157 5.87 1.54 6.01
C PHE A 157 6.58 0.45 5.21
N ASP A 158 7.81 0.11 5.61
CA ASP A 158 8.67 -0.86 4.94
C ASP A 158 8.60 -2.25 5.58
N GLY A 159 7.75 -3.11 5.02
CA GLY A 159 7.53 -4.47 5.48
C GLY A 159 8.59 -5.49 5.06
N ARG A 160 9.58 -5.14 4.22
CA ARG A 160 10.45 -6.11 3.52
C ARG A 160 11.08 -7.18 4.42
N TYR A 161 11.46 -6.82 5.65
CA TYR A 161 12.07 -7.77 6.59
C TYR A 161 11.16 -8.16 7.76
N MET A 162 9.84 -7.99 7.64
CA MET A 162 8.88 -8.48 8.63
C MET A 162 8.44 -9.89 8.27
N GLY A 163 8.06 -10.69 9.28
CA GLY A 163 7.44 -12.00 9.04
C GLY A 163 6.01 -11.84 8.50
N ALA A 164 5.27 -10.90 9.10
CA ALA A 164 3.94 -10.49 8.68
C ALA A 164 3.71 -9.03 9.09
N ILE A 165 2.82 -8.33 8.38
CA ILE A 165 2.47 -6.93 8.72
C ILE A 165 0.96 -6.69 8.71
N GLY A 166 0.47 -6.09 9.79
CA GLY A 166 -0.87 -5.51 9.88
C GLY A 166 -0.80 -3.99 9.82
N ILE A 167 -1.56 -3.35 8.94
CA ILE A 167 -1.64 -1.88 8.87
C ILE A 167 -3.11 -1.47 8.87
N ARG A 168 -3.50 -0.63 9.83
CA ARG A 168 -4.91 -0.27 10.02
C ARG A 168 -5.07 1.23 10.18
N ARG A 169 -5.95 1.84 9.38
CA ARG A 169 -6.28 3.28 9.47
C ARG A 169 -5.04 4.17 9.50
N CYS A 170 -4.06 3.83 8.65
CA CYS A 170 -2.86 4.62 8.49
C CYS A 170 -2.97 5.45 7.21
N LYS A 171 -2.52 6.70 7.28
CA LYS A 171 -2.49 7.61 6.13
C LYS A 171 -1.05 8.01 5.85
N CYS A 172 -0.70 8.13 4.57
CA CYS A 172 0.55 8.70 4.11
C CYS A 172 0.24 9.84 3.14
N LEU A 173 0.84 11.01 3.35
CA LEU A 173 0.66 12.19 2.50
C LEU A 173 2.02 12.73 2.05
N CYS A 174 2.14 13.01 0.75
CA CYS A 174 3.16 13.94 0.25
C CYS A 174 2.62 15.36 0.23
N GLU A 175 3.25 16.28 0.97
CA GLU A 175 2.76 17.65 1.14
C GLU A 175 2.71 18.44 -0.17
N THR A 176 3.70 18.27 -1.06
CA THR A 176 3.70 18.95 -2.37
C THR A 176 2.70 18.41 -3.38
N ARG A 177 2.00 17.34 -3.04
CA ARG A 177 0.92 16.74 -3.86
C ARG A 177 -0.43 16.78 -3.18
N GLY A 178 -0.44 17.03 -1.88
CA GLY A 178 -1.63 17.03 -1.05
C GLY A 178 -2.67 18.04 -1.50
N GLY A 179 -3.86 17.54 -1.83
CA GLY A 179 -5.02 18.35 -2.16
C GLY A 179 -5.19 18.72 -3.63
N TYR A 180 -6.46 18.83 -4.02
CA TYR A 180 -6.98 19.14 -5.37
C TYR A 180 -6.42 20.42 -6.04
N LEU A 181 -5.62 21.22 -5.35
CA LEU A 181 -5.32 22.60 -5.71
C LEU A 181 -3.94 22.83 -6.32
N ASN A 182 -3.02 21.85 -6.30
CA ASN A 182 -1.67 22.08 -6.81
C ASN A 182 -1.00 20.84 -7.43
N PRO A 183 -1.57 20.24 -8.49
CA PRO A 183 -0.97 19.09 -9.12
C PRO A 183 0.39 19.44 -9.75
N LYS A 184 1.48 18.95 -9.17
CA LYS A 184 2.78 18.88 -9.85
C LYS A 184 2.63 17.98 -11.08
N LYS A 185 3.05 18.48 -12.24
CA LYS A 185 3.01 17.73 -13.51
C LYS A 185 4.06 16.62 -13.61
N THR A 186 5.19 16.77 -12.91
CA THR A 186 6.19 15.70 -12.86
C THR A 186 5.56 14.46 -12.21
N LEU A 187 6.11 13.28 -12.45
CA LEU A 187 5.68 12.07 -11.75
C LEU A 187 6.47 11.92 -10.43
N PRO A 188 5.86 11.39 -9.36
CA PRO A 188 6.61 11.00 -8.17
C PRO A 188 7.67 9.96 -8.51
N ASN A 189 8.76 9.93 -7.75
CA ASN A 189 9.77 8.88 -7.86
C ASN A 189 9.11 7.52 -7.59
N GLU A 190 9.33 6.53 -8.45
CA GLU A 190 8.72 5.20 -8.30
C GLU A 190 9.13 4.52 -6.98
N GLU A 191 10.34 4.76 -6.47
CA GLU A 191 10.81 4.22 -5.19
C GLU A 191 10.34 5.06 -3.96
N PHE A 192 9.48 6.05 -4.17
CA PHE A 192 8.76 6.75 -3.11
C PHE A 192 7.44 6.02 -2.83
N VAL A 193 7.39 5.27 -1.73
CA VAL A 193 6.37 4.25 -1.45
C VAL A 193 5.67 4.51 -0.12
N ALA A 194 4.34 4.51 -0.09
CA ALA A 194 3.62 4.64 1.18
C ALA A 194 3.60 3.31 1.95
N PHE A 195 3.07 2.24 1.35
CA PHE A 195 2.95 0.94 2.00
C PHE A 195 3.67 -0.13 1.18
N MET A 196 4.63 -0.82 1.78
CA MET A 196 5.38 -1.90 1.15
C MET A 196 5.17 -3.21 1.88
N GLY A 197 4.90 -4.27 1.10
CA GLY A 197 4.72 -5.63 1.59
C GLY A 197 5.99 -6.28 2.16
N THR A 198 5.91 -7.57 2.44
CA THR A 198 6.99 -8.31 3.13
C THR A 198 7.69 -9.34 2.24
N TYR A 199 8.87 -9.78 2.67
CA TYR A 199 9.50 -11.03 2.21
C TYR A 199 9.18 -12.22 3.11
N GLY A 200 8.33 -11.99 4.12
CA GLY A 200 8.04 -12.90 5.21
C GLY A 200 6.97 -13.93 4.87
N SER A 201 6.64 -14.69 5.91
CA SER A 201 5.62 -15.73 5.85
C SER A 201 4.67 -15.54 7.02
N ASN A 202 3.38 -15.43 6.72
CA ASN A 202 2.39 -15.05 7.71
C ASN A 202 2.06 -16.15 8.73
N ASN A 203 2.24 -17.45 8.40
CA ASN A 203 2.07 -18.60 9.31
C ASN A 203 0.87 -18.50 10.27
N MET A 204 -0.33 -18.21 9.73
CA MET A 204 -1.60 -18.00 10.47
C MET A 204 -1.75 -16.68 11.23
N TRP A 205 -0.92 -15.68 10.93
CA TRP A 205 -1.04 -14.35 11.50
C TRP A 205 -1.56 -13.34 10.51
N GLU A 206 -1.94 -12.20 11.07
CA GLU A 206 -2.53 -11.11 10.32
C GLU A 206 -1.54 -10.55 9.30
N GLU A 207 -1.91 -10.73 8.02
CA GLU A 207 -1.30 -10.09 6.87
C GLU A 207 -2.40 -9.26 6.20
N LYS A 208 -2.67 -8.08 6.75
CA LYS A 208 -3.87 -7.31 6.42
C LYS A 208 -3.61 -5.80 6.43
N TRP A 209 -4.04 -5.14 5.37
CA TRP A 209 -4.10 -3.67 5.29
C TRP A 209 -5.55 -3.22 5.21
N GLU A 210 -5.99 -2.38 6.13
CA GLU A 210 -7.39 -1.95 6.21
C GLU A 210 -7.52 -0.45 6.45
N PHE A 211 -8.38 0.18 5.66
CA PHE A 211 -8.67 1.62 5.73
C PHE A 211 -7.41 2.49 5.61
N CYS A 212 -6.44 2.06 4.80
CA CYS A 212 -5.19 2.78 4.60
C CYS A 212 -5.30 3.73 3.41
N GLN A 213 -4.64 4.88 3.48
CA GLN A 213 -4.67 5.88 2.41
C GLN A 213 -3.25 6.35 2.06
N ALA A 214 -2.94 6.39 0.77
CA ALA A 214 -1.69 6.95 0.25
C ALA A 214 -2.00 8.09 -0.73
N GLU A 215 -1.42 9.26 -0.51
CA GLU A 215 -1.65 10.45 -1.34
C GLU A 215 -0.33 11.04 -1.83
N GLY A 216 -0.13 11.06 -3.16
CA GLY A 216 1.03 11.71 -3.77
C GLY A 216 2.29 10.85 -3.92
N PHE A 217 2.17 9.52 -3.93
CA PHE A 217 3.32 8.59 -3.94
C PHE A 217 3.63 8.03 -5.33
N GLY A 218 4.87 7.57 -5.54
CA GLY A 218 5.20 6.80 -6.74
C GLY A 218 4.50 5.46 -6.75
N GLN A 219 4.42 4.82 -5.58
CA GLN A 219 3.62 3.64 -5.35
C GLN A 219 2.82 3.85 -4.08
N GLY A 220 1.49 3.95 -4.19
CA GLY A 220 0.63 3.99 -3.01
C GLY A 220 0.77 2.70 -2.20
N PHE A 221 0.55 1.58 -2.89
CA PHE A 221 0.69 0.24 -2.32
C PHE A 221 1.62 -0.59 -3.19
N ALA A 222 2.84 -0.84 -2.72
CA ALA A 222 3.75 -1.82 -3.29
C ALA A 222 3.42 -3.19 -2.71
N VAL A 223 2.46 -3.86 -3.34
CA VAL A 223 1.84 -5.10 -2.90
C VAL A 223 2.77 -6.27 -3.21
N GLY A 224 3.20 -6.99 -2.19
CA GLY A 224 3.88 -8.28 -2.34
C GLY A 224 3.91 -8.99 -0.99
N ASN A 225 3.40 -10.22 -0.94
CA ASN A 225 3.37 -10.97 0.30
C ASN A 225 2.88 -12.40 0.13
N GLU A 226 2.97 -13.15 1.23
CA GLU A 226 2.22 -14.37 1.43
C GLU A 226 0.81 -14.06 2.00
N HIS A 227 -0.27 -14.43 1.30
CA HIS A 227 -1.65 -14.41 1.82
C HIS A 227 -2.21 -13.02 2.25
N LEU A 228 -1.78 -11.93 1.63
CA LEU A 228 -2.19 -10.57 1.99
C LEU A 228 -3.65 -10.24 1.63
N PHE A 229 -4.35 -9.59 2.56
CA PHE A 229 -5.71 -9.06 2.40
C PHE A 229 -5.74 -7.53 2.50
N LEU A 230 -6.29 -6.85 1.50
CA LEU A 230 -6.50 -5.40 1.48
C LEU A 230 -7.99 -5.08 1.54
N GLU A 231 -8.39 -4.20 2.46
CA GLU A 231 -9.77 -3.75 2.63
C GLU A 231 -9.84 -2.23 2.64
N LYS A 232 -10.62 -1.65 1.71
CA LYS A 232 -10.89 -0.20 1.68
C LYS A 232 -9.61 0.65 1.71
N CYS A 233 -8.60 0.20 0.98
CA CYS A 233 -7.36 0.95 0.80
C CYS A 233 -7.48 1.90 -0.39
N THR A 234 -7.03 3.14 -0.23
CA THR A 234 -7.23 4.23 -1.21
C THR A 234 -5.88 4.81 -1.60
N ALA A 235 -5.58 4.86 -2.90
CA ALA A 235 -4.40 5.53 -3.42
C ALA A 235 -4.81 6.72 -4.30
N LEU A 236 -4.26 7.90 -4.02
CA LEU A 236 -4.62 9.15 -4.68
C LEU A 236 -3.41 9.92 -5.22
N PHE A 237 -3.60 10.60 -6.35
CA PHE A 237 -2.68 11.63 -6.87
C PHE A 237 -1.21 11.19 -7.00
N GLY A 238 -0.96 9.91 -7.28
CA GLY A 238 0.36 9.29 -7.38
C GLY A 238 0.67 8.73 -8.77
N ARG A 239 1.84 8.10 -8.94
CA ARG A 239 2.19 7.48 -10.23
C ARG A 239 1.44 6.17 -10.47
N TYR A 240 1.45 5.30 -9.46
CA TYR A 240 0.72 4.03 -9.43
C TYR A 240 -0.04 3.91 -8.11
N GLY A 241 -1.34 3.62 -8.17
CA GLY A 241 -2.09 3.32 -6.96
C GLY A 241 -1.63 2.01 -6.32
N PHE A 242 -1.55 0.96 -7.14
CA PHE A 242 -1.12 -0.38 -6.73
C PHE A 242 -0.09 -0.94 -7.69
N THR A 243 0.98 -1.50 -7.14
CA THR A 243 1.94 -2.30 -7.88
C THR A 243 2.07 -3.68 -7.25
N PHE A 244 2.39 -4.69 -8.04
CA PHE A 244 2.51 -6.07 -7.59
C PHE A 244 3.93 -6.57 -7.78
N ASN A 245 4.58 -6.94 -6.67
CA ASN A 245 5.96 -7.44 -6.56
C ASN A 245 7.03 -6.54 -7.20
N ASN A 246 6.82 -5.22 -7.19
CA ASN A 246 7.74 -4.23 -7.78
C ASN A 246 8.97 -3.93 -6.89
N TYR A 247 9.46 -4.95 -6.20
CA TYR A 247 10.65 -4.93 -5.34
C TYR A 247 11.22 -6.36 -5.23
N GLU A 248 12.52 -6.51 -4.98
CA GLU A 248 13.23 -7.79 -5.08
C GLU A 248 12.76 -8.83 -4.05
N SER A 249 11.89 -9.77 -4.45
CA SER A 249 11.54 -10.91 -3.59
C SER A 249 12.50 -12.08 -3.77
N ARG A 250 13.10 -12.55 -2.67
CA ARG A 250 14.08 -13.65 -2.65
C ARG A 250 13.47 -15.04 -2.49
N ARG A 251 12.14 -15.16 -2.33
CA ARG A 251 11.47 -16.42 -1.92
C ARG A 251 10.12 -16.62 -2.62
N GLY A 252 9.60 -17.86 -2.57
CA GLY A 252 8.29 -18.23 -3.12
C GLY A 252 7.08 -17.61 -2.40
N VAL A 253 7.28 -16.70 -1.44
CA VAL A 253 6.20 -15.97 -0.74
C VAL A 253 5.29 -15.22 -1.73
N ILE A 254 5.86 -14.79 -2.85
CA ILE A 254 5.14 -14.15 -3.97
C ILE A 254 4.43 -15.15 -4.90
N ALA A 255 4.24 -16.40 -4.49
CA ALA A 255 3.38 -17.39 -5.17
C ALA A 255 1.95 -17.42 -4.61
N HIS A 256 1.75 -16.87 -3.41
CA HIS A 256 0.55 -17.11 -2.62
C HIS A 256 -0.58 -16.13 -2.99
N PRO A 257 -1.85 -16.55 -2.90
CA PRO A 257 -2.97 -15.73 -3.30
C PRO A 257 -3.08 -14.44 -2.47
N MET A 258 -3.54 -13.37 -3.11
CA MET A 258 -3.86 -12.09 -2.45
C MET A 258 -5.30 -11.71 -2.74
N THR A 259 -5.92 -10.99 -1.81
CA THR A 259 -7.31 -10.53 -1.97
C THR A 259 -7.45 -9.05 -1.65
N MET A 260 -8.16 -8.32 -2.49
CA MET A 260 -8.46 -6.90 -2.35
C MET A 260 -9.97 -6.70 -2.38
N MET A 261 -10.51 -5.89 -1.47
CA MET A 261 -11.95 -5.60 -1.38
C MET A 261 -12.20 -4.10 -1.24
N CYS A 262 -13.05 -3.57 -2.10
CA CYS A 262 -13.54 -2.18 -2.07
C CYS A 262 -12.40 -1.15 -2.00
N CYS A 263 -11.29 -1.42 -2.70
CA CYS A 263 -10.17 -0.49 -2.79
C CYS A 263 -10.42 0.58 -3.86
N ILE A 264 -9.67 1.68 -3.81
CA ILE A 264 -9.85 2.85 -4.66
C ILE A 264 -8.49 3.28 -5.21
N ASP A 265 -8.46 3.58 -6.50
CA ASP A 265 -7.32 4.14 -7.22
C ASP A 265 -7.82 5.40 -7.95
N GLU A 266 -7.48 6.55 -7.40
CA GLU A 266 -8.02 7.85 -7.79
C GLU A 266 -6.92 8.78 -8.27
N ALA A 267 -7.10 9.36 -9.46
CA ALA A 267 -6.25 10.39 -10.03
C ALA A 267 -4.75 10.01 -10.14
N ASN A 268 -4.44 8.71 -10.22
CA ASN A 268 -3.08 8.24 -10.48
C ASN A 268 -2.75 8.30 -11.99
N ALA A 269 -1.47 8.45 -12.33
CA ALA A 269 -0.99 8.54 -13.72
C ALA A 269 -1.23 7.27 -14.53
N ASN A 270 -1.29 6.13 -13.83
CA ASN A 270 -1.47 4.80 -14.38
C ASN A 270 -2.46 4.01 -13.50
N LEU A 271 -3.06 2.98 -14.10
CA LEU A 271 -3.68 1.92 -13.30
C LEU A 271 -2.57 1.00 -12.76
N TRP A 272 -2.90 -0.27 -12.50
CA TRP A 272 -2.01 -1.18 -11.79
C TRP A 272 -0.79 -1.64 -12.59
N LYS A 273 0.36 -1.76 -11.91
CA LYS A 273 1.58 -2.34 -12.50
C LYS A 273 1.90 -3.70 -11.90
N PHE A 274 2.08 -4.72 -12.74
CA PHE A 274 2.45 -6.06 -12.35
C PHE A 274 3.90 -6.35 -12.77
N ALA A 275 4.82 -6.37 -11.81
CA ALA A 275 6.24 -6.66 -12.07
C ALA A 275 6.46 -8.14 -12.36
N LYS A 276 7.59 -8.51 -13.00
CA LYS A 276 7.91 -9.91 -13.32
C LYS A 276 7.77 -10.84 -12.11
N ASN A 277 7.00 -11.92 -12.28
CA ASN A 277 6.81 -12.93 -11.24
C ASN A 277 6.73 -14.35 -11.83
N LYS A 278 7.81 -15.11 -11.69
CA LYS A 278 7.87 -16.50 -12.16
C LYS A 278 7.00 -17.48 -11.37
N PHE A 279 6.43 -17.06 -10.24
CA PHE A 279 5.70 -17.93 -9.34
C PHE A 279 4.18 -17.96 -9.58
N LYS A 280 3.67 -17.22 -10.57
CA LYS A 280 2.26 -17.26 -10.98
C LYS A 280 1.28 -16.89 -9.86
N GLN A 281 1.50 -15.74 -9.23
CA GLN A 281 0.67 -15.31 -8.12
C GLN A 281 -0.79 -15.09 -8.54
N CYS A 282 -1.71 -15.56 -7.70
CA CYS A 282 -3.14 -15.33 -7.89
C CYS A 282 -3.57 -14.05 -7.17
N ILE A 283 -4.27 -13.15 -7.87
CA ILE A 283 -4.79 -11.90 -7.30
C ILE A 283 -6.28 -11.84 -7.54
N SER A 284 -7.04 -11.71 -6.46
CA SER A 284 -8.49 -11.50 -6.50
C SER A 284 -8.84 -10.11 -6.00
N SER A 285 -9.48 -9.30 -6.83
CA SER A 285 -9.97 -7.97 -6.48
C SER A 285 -11.48 -7.87 -6.70
N TYR A 286 -12.18 -7.36 -5.70
CA TYR A 286 -13.62 -7.20 -5.70
C TYR A 286 -14.01 -5.75 -5.42
N ASN A 287 -14.88 -5.21 -6.26
CA ASN A 287 -15.41 -3.84 -6.23
C ASN A 287 -14.31 -2.78 -6.20
N MET A 288 -13.34 -2.88 -7.10
CA MET A 288 -12.32 -1.84 -7.27
C MET A 288 -12.91 -0.59 -7.91
N SER A 289 -12.59 0.61 -7.41
CA SER A 289 -12.97 1.87 -8.05
C SER A 289 -11.76 2.55 -8.68
N PHE A 290 -11.87 2.90 -9.96
CA PHE A 290 -10.89 3.71 -10.68
C PHE A 290 -11.49 5.07 -11.04
N GLU A 291 -10.97 6.13 -10.44
CA GLU A 291 -11.44 7.50 -10.73
C GLU A 291 -10.34 8.28 -11.43
N ILE A 292 -10.59 8.70 -12.67
CA ILE A 292 -9.50 9.08 -13.56
C ILE A 292 -9.59 10.57 -13.84
N PHE A 293 -8.50 11.26 -13.53
CA PHE A 293 -8.45 12.72 -13.61
C PHE A 293 -7.28 13.20 -14.48
N PRO A 294 -7.42 13.16 -15.83
CA PRO A 294 -6.37 13.62 -16.74
C PRO A 294 -6.03 15.12 -16.59
N ARG A 295 -6.94 15.89 -15.97
CA ARG A 295 -6.72 17.31 -15.64
C ARG A 295 -5.75 17.49 -14.46
N TRP A 296 -5.67 16.51 -13.56
CA TRP A 296 -4.89 16.60 -12.32
C TRP A 296 -3.56 15.87 -12.42
N MET A 297 -3.39 14.96 -13.37
CA MET A 297 -2.12 14.26 -13.55
C MET A 297 -1.86 13.95 -15.02
N GLU A 298 -0.59 14.05 -15.42
CA GLU A 298 -0.15 13.55 -16.73
C GLU A 298 -0.22 12.02 -16.73
N LEU A 299 -0.99 11.47 -17.68
CA LEU A 299 -1.16 10.03 -17.82
C LEU A 299 0.04 9.41 -18.57
N GLU A 300 0.56 8.29 -18.08
CA GLU A 300 1.75 7.62 -18.67
C GLU A 300 1.36 6.35 -19.48
N GLY A 301 0.11 5.92 -19.40
CA GLY A 301 -0.36 4.75 -20.13
C GLY A 301 -1.84 4.45 -19.93
N PHE A 302 -2.44 4.95 -18.84
CA PHE A 302 -3.87 4.84 -18.55
C PHE A 302 -4.45 3.40 -18.57
N TYR A 303 -3.60 2.40 -18.36
CA TYR A 303 -3.99 1.00 -18.31
C TYR A 303 -3.17 0.26 -17.25
N ALA A 304 -3.67 -0.91 -16.86
CA ALA A 304 -2.91 -1.88 -16.09
C ALA A 304 -1.99 -2.66 -17.03
N THR A 305 -0.78 -2.96 -16.55
CA THR A 305 0.26 -3.60 -17.38
C THR A 305 0.95 -4.75 -16.65
N GLU A 306 1.26 -5.81 -17.37
CA GLU A 306 2.19 -6.85 -16.92
C GLU A 306 3.56 -6.68 -17.60
N GLU A 307 4.65 -6.67 -16.83
CA GLU A 307 6.00 -6.69 -17.40
C GLU A 307 6.30 -7.98 -18.18
N ARG A 308 5.66 -9.08 -17.78
CA ARG A 308 5.65 -10.35 -18.53
C ARG A 308 4.25 -10.96 -18.47
N PRO A 309 3.44 -10.82 -19.53
CA PRO A 309 2.07 -11.32 -19.55
C PRO A 309 1.94 -12.79 -19.16
N GLY A 310 0.98 -13.09 -18.27
CA GLY A 310 0.68 -14.45 -17.80
C GLY A 310 1.50 -14.90 -16.59
N ASP A 311 2.33 -14.01 -16.02
CA ASP A 311 2.99 -14.19 -14.72
C ASP A 311 2.04 -14.08 -13.54
N TYR A 312 0.82 -13.60 -13.77
CA TYR A 312 -0.23 -13.54 -12.78
C TYR A 312 -1.49 -14.19 -13.31
N ALA A 313 -2.43 -14.44 -12.40
CA ALA A 313 -3.76 -14.93 -12.71
C ALA A 313 -4.75 -14.45 -11.64
N GLY A 314 -6.05 -14.64 -11.87
CA GLY A 314 -7.06 -14.46 -10.84
C GLY A 314 -8.28 -13.72 -11.35
N HIS A 315 -8.87 -12.89 -10.50
CA HIS A 315 -10.14 -12.21 -10.74
C HIS A 315 -10.01 -10.72 -10.42
N ILE A 316 -10.51 -9.85 -11.27
CA ILE A 316 -10.59 -8.41 -11.02
C ILE A 316 -11.96 -7.93 -11.46
N ASP A 317 -12.76 -7.44 -10.53
CA ASP A 317 -13.94 -6.65 -10.88
C ASP A 317 -13.84 -5.20 -10.42
N TYR A 318 -14.31 -4.29 -11.29
CA TYR A 318 -14.09 -2.87 -11.11
C TYR A 318 -15.21 -2.01 -11.68
N VAL A 319 -15.25 -0.76 -11.24
CA VAL A 319 -15.91 0.36 -11.91
C VAL A 319 -14.87 1.42 -12.24
N ALA A 320 -15.08 2.17 -13.32
CA ALA A 320 -14.16 3.24 -13.73
C ALA A 320 -14.94 4.46 -14.22
N ASN A 321 -14.44 5.66 -13.96
CA ASN A 321 -15.04 6.92 -14.44
C ASN A 321 -13.97 7.97 -14.80
N TYR A 322 -14.38 9.06 -15.46
CA TYR A 322 -13.50 10.19 -15.79
C TYR A 322 -13.74 11.38 -14.87
N GLY A 323 -13.59 11.14 -13.57
CA GLY A 323 -13.50 12.16 -12.55
C GLY A 323 -14.77 12.38 -11.73
N CYS A 324 -14.74 13.45 -10.94
CA CYS A 324 -15.75 13.73 -9.91
C CYS A 324 -17.13 13.95 -10.55
N ASP A 325 -18.14 13.34 -9.93
CA ASP A 325 -19.55 13.40 -10.36
C ASP A 325 -19.83 12.88 -11.77
N THR A 326 -18.94 12.04 -12.33
CA THR A 326 -19.19 11.38 -13.62
C THR A 326 -19.77 9.98 -13.43
N PRO A 327 -20.73 9.56 -14.28
CA PRO A 327 -21.20 8.18 -14.28
C PRO A 327 -20.06 7.20 -14.57
N ASN A 328 -20.13 6.02 -13.97
CA ASN A 328 -19.22 4.93 -14.32
C ASN A 328 -19.36 4.59 -15.82
N SER A 329 -18.23 4.36 -16.47
CA SER A 329 -18.10 4.17 -17.91
C SER A 329 -17.97 2.69 -18.28
N THR A 330 -18.64 2.32 -19.36
CA THR A 330 -18.50 1.04 -20.05
C THR A 330 -17.36 1.03 -21.09
N GLN A 331 -16.67 2.17 -21.25
CA GLN A 331 -15.71 2.41 -22.33
C GLN A 331 -14.27 2.58 -21.84
N ILE A 332 -14.01 2.32 -20.56
CA ILE A 332 -12.66 2.37 -19.99
C ILE A 332 -12.15 0.94 -19.87
N PRO A 333 -11.18 0.50 -20.69
CA PRO A 333 -10.56 -0.80 -20.53
C PRO A 333 -9.60 -0.79 -19.34
N PHE A 334 -9.47 -1.93 -18.67
CA PHE A 334 -8.53 -2.08 -17.56
C PHE A 334 -7.12 -2.41 -18.04
N TRP A 335 -6.97 -3.35 -18.98
CA TRP A 335 -5.66 -3.84 -19.41
C TRP A 335 -5.10 -3.13 -20.64
N ALA A 336 -3.78 -2.92 -20.66
CA ALA A 336 -3.05 -2.61 -21.87
C ALA A 336 -3.09 -3.80 -22.84
N LYS A 337 -2.98 -3.54 -24.14
CA LYS A 337 -2.95 -4.60 -25.16
C LYS A 337 -1.86 -5.64 -24.84
N GLY A 338 -2.28 -6.90 -24.72
CA GLY A 338 -1.39 -8.04 -24.43
C GLY A 338 -1.19 -8.35 -22.95
N SER A 339 -1.76 -7.57 -22.02
CA SER A 339 -1.82 -7.89 -20.58
C SER A 339 -3.17 -8.52 -20.20
N GLY A 340 -3.24 -9.13 -19.02
CA GLY A 340 -4.48 -9.65 -18.43
C GLY A 340 -4.88 -11.04 -18.92
N VAL A 341 -4.01 -11.76 -19.61
CA VAL A 341 -4.35 -13.00 -20.36
C VAL A 341 -4.88 -14.15 -19.49
N ASN A 342 -4.52 -14.17 -18.21
CA ASN A 342 -4.89 -15.22 -17.25
C ASN A 342 -5.86 -14.69 -16.16
N PHE A 343 -6.46 -13.51 -16.36
CA PHE A 343 -7.41 -12.93 -15.44
C PHE A 343 -8.84 -13.02 -15.97
N GLU A 344 -9.78 -13.37 -15.10
CA GLU A 344 -11.17 -12.97 -15.27
C GLU A 344 -11.26 -11.47 -14.90
N THR A 345 -11.58 -10.61 -15.86
CA THR A 345 -11.65 -9.16 -15.64
C THR A 345 -13.02 -8.61 -16.02
N VAL A 346 -13.73 -8.03 -15.07
CA VAL A 346 -15.12 -7.61 -15.21
C VAL A 346 -15.28 -6.13 -14.90
N ASN A 347 -15.74 -5.34 -15.87
CA ASN A 347 -16.29 -4.03 -15.57
C ASN A 347 -17.73 -4.22 -15.08
N ASN A 348 -18.00 -3.87 -13.83
CA ASN A 348 -19.28 -4.07 -13.16
C ASN A 348 -20.43 -3.25 -13.78
N THR A 349 -20.14 -2.30 -14.67
CA THR A 349 -21.15 -1.58 -15.45
C THR A 349 -21.61 -2.33 -16.71
N HIS A 350 -20.86 -3.34 -17.18
CA HIS A 350 -21.25 -4.13 -18.34
C HIS A 350 -22.37 -5.11 -17.98
N LYS A 351 -23.45 -5.11 -18.76
CA LYS A 351 -24.51 -6.12 -18.60
C LYS A 351 -24.03 -7.48 -19.10
N LYS A 352 -24.39 -8.54 -18.36
CA LYS A 352 -24.19 -9.93 -18.78
C LYS A 352 -25.15 -10.39 -19.89
N ILE A 353 -26.25 -9.66 -20.08
CA ILE A 353 -27.28 -9.91 -21.11
C ILE A 353 -27.61 -8.55 -21.76
N CYS A 354 -27.35 -8.40 -23.05
CA CYS A 354 -27.60 -7.16 -23.79
C CYS A 354 -27.77 -7.42 -25.30
N GLY A 355 -28.17 -6.39 -26.06
CA GLY A 355 -28.24 -6.46 -27.53
C GLY A 355 -26.88 -6.22 -28.20
N SER A 356 -26.82 -6.43 -29.51
CA SER A 356 -25.60 -6.32 -30.30
C SER A 356 -25.02 -4.90 -30.34
N ILE A 357 -25.87 -3.87 -30.33
CA ILE A 357 -25.41 -2.46 -30.29
C ILE A 357 -24.67 -2.18 -28.98
N GLU A 358 -25.31 -2.49 -27.85
CA GLU A 358 -24.75 -2.25 -26.52
C GLU A 358 -23.45 -3.06 -26.30
N ARG A 359 -23.41 -4.34 -26.71
CA ARG A 359 -22.19 -5.17 -26.68
C ARG A 359 -21.00 -4.49 -27.37
N ARG A 360 -21.23 -3.92 -28.55
CA ARG A 360 -20.16 -3.33 -29.38
C ARG A 360 -19.61 -2.02 -28.82
N GLU A 361 -20.35 -1.37 -27.92
CA GLU A 361 -19.89 -0.17 -27.22
C GLU A 361 -18.98 -0.48 -26.03
N TYR A 362 -18.98 -1.73 -25.53
CA TYR A 362 -18.17 -2.12 -24.39
C TYR A 362 -16.68 -2.19 -24.73
N SER A 363 -15.85 -1.64 -23.85
CA SER A 363 -14.41 -1.93 -23.80
C SER A 363 -14.16 -3.28 -23.11
N ALA A 364 -14.42 -4.35 -23.86
CA ALA A 364 -14.39 -5.71 -23.34
C ALA A 364 -12.98 -6.18 -22.95
N ASN A 365 -12.88 -6.95 -21.86
CA ASN A 365 -11.63 -7.59 -21.44
C ASN A 365 -11.55 -9.02 -22.00
N ILE A 366 -10.33 -9.54 -22.17
CA ILE A 366 -10.11 -10.92 -22.63
C ILE A 366 -10.88 -11.89 -21.73
N GLY A 367 -11.57 -12.85 -22.33
CA GLY A 367 -12.37 -13.85 -21.61
C GLY A 367 -13.73 -13.36 -21.12
N GLN A 368 -14.08 -12.08 -21.32
CA GLN A 368 -15.40 -11.58 -20.94
C GLN A 368 -16.50 -12.32 -21.71
N GLU A 369 -17.48 -12.84 -20.97
CA GLU A 369 -18.63 -13.55 -21.54
C GLU A 369 -19.90 -12.72 -21.42
N ILE A 370 -20.74 -12.77 -22.45
CA ILE A 370 -22.10 -12.20 -22.43
C ILE A 370 -23.10 -13.08 -23.18
N PHE A 371 -24.39 -12.81 -22.99
CA PHE A 371 -25.45 -13.27 -23.88
C PHE A 371 -25.96 -12.10 -24.74
N ASP A 372 -25.81 -12.22 -26.06
CA ASP A 372 -26.30 -11.27 -27.05
C ASP A 372 -27.72 -11.65 -27.49
N THR A 373 -28.70 -10.82 -27.13
CA THR A 373 -30.13 -11.11 -27.35
C THR A 373 -30.55 -10.99 -28.81
N ASP A 374 -29.86 -10.17 -29.61
CA ASP A 374 -30.19 -9.98 -31.02
C ASP A 374 -29.71 -11.18 -31.85
N LEU A 375 -28.58 -11.77 -31.44
CA LEU A 375 -28.02 -12.98 -32.04
C LEU A 375 -28.57 -14.27 -31.41
N ASN A 376 -29.21 -14.18 -30.24
CA ASN A 376 -29.61 -15.32 -29.40
C ASN A 376 -28.43 -16.29 -29.14
N LYS A 377 -27.26 -15.72 -28.81
CA LYS A 377 -26.00 -16.46 -28.64
C LYS A 377 -25.25 -16.01 -27.39
N LYS A 378 -24.61 -16.96 -26.72
CA LYS A 378 -23.56 -16.66 -25.75
C LYS A 378 -22.25 -16.40 -26.50
N LEU A 379 -21.57 -15.32 -26.15
CA LEU A 379 -20.32 -14.88 -26.79
C LEU A 379 -19.21 -14.74 -25.76
N ILE A 380 -17.97 -14.90 -26.22
CA ILE A 380 -16.74 -14.65 -25.45
C ILE A 380 -15.82 -13.71 -26.23
N TYR A 381 -15.21 -12.74 -25.55
CA TYR A 381 -14.25 -11.83 -26.16
C TYR A 381 -12.83 -12.41 -26.10
N THR A 382 -12.14 -12.45 -27.25
CA THR A 382 -10.80 -13.04 -27.38
C THR A 382 -9.66 -12.06 -27.10
N GLY A 383 -9.98 -10.79 -26.83
CA GLY A 383 -9.00 -9.68 -26.82
C GLY A 383 -8.94 -8.88 -28.11
N SER A 384 -9.60 -9.37 -29.17
CA SER A 384 -9.69 -8.67 -30.45
C SER A 384 -11.09 -8.72 -31.06
N GLU A 385 -11.86 -9.77 -30.76
CA GLU A 385 -13.17 -9.98 -31.35
C GLU A 385 -14.08 -10.80 -30.43
N TRP A 386 -15.39 -10.71 -30.66
CA TRP A 386 -16.38 -11.55 -30.03
C TRP A 386 -16.64 -12.78 -30.89
N ILE A 387 -16.55 -13.96 -30.28
CA ILE A 387 -16.83 -15.23 -30.94
C ILE A 387 -17.93 -15.99 -30.21
N ASP A 388 -18.68 -16.81 -30.94
CA ASP A 388 -19.54 -17.82 -30.32
C ASP A 388 -18.75 -19.05 -29.87
N PHE A 389 -19.39 -19.95 -29.13
CA PHE A 389 -18.77 -21.16 -28.58
C PHE A 389 -18.38 -22.21 -29.65
N LEU A 390 -18.75 -21.98 -30.92
CA LEU A 390 -18.28 -22.78 -32.05
C LEU A 390 -17.05 -22.15 -32.73
N GLY A 391 -16.59 -20.99 -32.26
CA GLY A 391 -15.46 -20.25 -32.81
C GLY A 391 -15.82 -19.35 -34.00
N ASN A 392 -17.11 -19.16 -34.30
CA ASN A 392 -17.52 -18.23 -35.35
C ASN A 392 -17.49 -16.81 -34.82
N LYS A 393 -17.02 -15.88 -35.64
CA LYS A 393 -17.10 -14.45 -35.36
C LYS A 393 -18.57 -14.04 -35.24
N ALA A 394 -18.87 -13.22 -34.23
CA ALA A 394 -20.20 -12.63 -34.06
C ALA A 394 -20.45 -11.44 -35.00
N ASP A 395 -19.38 -10.93 -35.63
CA ASP A 395 -19.36 -9.75 -36.50
C ASP A 395 -18.76 -10.07 -37.88
#